data_AF-A0A8H5BE56-F1
#
_entry.id   AF-A0A8H5BE56-F1
#
_cell.length_a   1.000
_cell.length_b   1.000
_cell.length_c   1.000
_cell.angle_alpha   90.00
_cell.angle_beta   90.00
_cell.angle_gamma   90.00
#
_symmetry.space_group_name_H-M   'P 1'
#
loop_
_entity.id
_entity.type
_entity.pdbx_description
1 polymer ?
#
loop_
_entity_poly.entity_id
_entity_poly.type
_entity_poly.pdbx_seq_one_letter_code
_entity_poly.pdbx_strand_id
1 'polypeptide(L)'
;MDYTPRYPQPFTLKEAISLDVGLNTPHAEIARLQNSLSHLKETQAFLKADLDESGETDPEVLKAFEENQGVIGSQEERVSMLKMALTEKGIVGGAHYELPNTTQTPQTNTTQSSEPATTTVTSSTASEEVNGEGDGVYL
;
A
#
# COMPACT_ATOMS: atom_id res chain seq x y z
N MET A 1 -19.59 14.41 -19.56
CA MET A 1 -18.65 15.34 -18.89
C MET A 1 -17.30 15.26 -19.59
N ASP A 2 -16.64 16.39 -19.82
CA ASP A 2 -15.25 16.41 -20.29
C ASP A 2 -14.34 16.71 -19.08
N TYR A 3 -13.60 15.70 -18.62
CA TYR A 3 -12.60 15.83 -17.55
C TYR A 3 -11.20 15.81 -18.16
N THR A 4 -10.38 16.79 -17.82
CA THR A 4 -9.00 16.93 -18.30
C THR A 4 -8.06 16.79 -17.10
N PRO A 5 -7.30 15.69 -16.99
CA PRO A 5 -6.34 15.51 -15.91
C PRO A 5 -5.12 16.45 -16.09
N ARG A 6 -4.51 16.85 -14.99
CA ARG A 6 -3.26 17.63 -14.98
C ARG A 6 -2.05 16.75 -15.31
N TYR A 7 -2.09 15.49 -14.88
CA TYR A 7 -1.04 14.51 -15.14
C TYR A 7 -1.43 13.56 -16.28
N PRO A 8 -0.46 13.07 -17.07
CA PRO A 8 -0.74 12.01 -18.04
C PRO A 8 -1.35 10.79 -17.35
N GLN A 9 -2.45 10.29 -17.92
CA GLN A 9 -3.16 9.11 -17.42
C GLN A 9 -3.10 7.98 -18.44
N PRO A 10 -3.13 6.71 -17.99
CA PRO A 10 -3.09 5.55 -18.89
C PRO A 10 -4.38 5.37 -19.70
N PHE A 11 -5.43 6.13 -19.38
CA PHE A 11 -6.71 6.13 -20.07
C PHE A 11 -7.42 7.47 -19.85
N THR A 12 -8.41 7.77 -20.68
CA THR A 12 -9.33 8.90 -20.55
C THR A 12 -10.53 8.54 -19.68
N LEU A 13 -11.29 9.54 -19.23
CA LEU A 13 -12.54 9.29 -18.51
C LEU A 13 -13.54 8.45 -19.34
N LYS A 14 -13.63 8.68 -20.66
CA LYS A 14 -14.52 7.93 -21.56
C LYS A 14 -14.13 6.45 -21.65
N GLU A 15 -12.83 6.17 -21.70
CA GLU A 15 -12.31 4.80 -21.67
C GLU A 15 -12.57 4.16 -20.29
N ALA A 16 -12.38 4.89 -19.20
CA ALA A 16 -12.70 4.40 -17.85
C ALA A 16 -14.17 4.01 -17.68
N ILE A 17 -15.10 4.81 -18.24
CA ILE A 17 -16.54 4.48 -18.30
C ILE A 17 -16.78 3.25 -19.17
N SER A 18 -15.94 2.97 -20.16
CA SER A 18 -16.09 1.81 -21.05
C SER A 18 -15.49 0.52 -20.47
N LEU A 19 -14.66 0.60 -19.41
CA LEU A 19 -14.04 -0.57 -18.78
C LEU A 19 -15.09 -1.51 -18.18
N ASP A 20 -15.14 -2.75 -18.66
CA ASP A 20 -16.07 -3.76 -18.17
C ASP A 20 -15.78 -4.12 -16.71
N VAL A 21 -16.82 -4.40 -15.93
CA VAL A 21 -16.73 -4.56 -14.45
C VAL A 21 -16.23 -5.97 -14.06
N GLY A 22 -15.32 -6.54 -14.85
CA GLY A 22 -14.65 -7.82 -14.58
C GLY A 22 -13.43 -7.68 -13.66
N LEU A 23 -12.63 -8.75 -13.48
CA LEU A 23 -11.56 -8.91 -12.47
C LEU A 23 -10.56 -7.73 -12.29
N ASN A 24 -10.42 -6.83 -13.26
CA ASN A 24 -9.69 -5.56 -13.13
C ASN A 24 -10.65 -4.38 -12.93
N THR A 25 -11.59 -4.52 -11.99
CA THR A 25 -12.64 -3.52 -11.76
C THR A 25 -12.03 -2.17 -11.39
N PRO A 26 -12.65 -1.04 -11.78
CA PRO A 26 -12.33 0.27 -11.25
C PRO A 26 -12.21 0.29 -9.71
N HIS A 27 -12.95 -0.57 -9.01
CA HIS A 27 -12.87 -0.75 -7.55
C HIS A 27 -11.55 -1.37 -7.06
N ALA A 28 -11.12 -2.48 -7.66
CA ALA A 28 -9.84 -3.11 -7.32
C ALA A 28 -8.66 -2.17 -7.59
N GLU A 29 -8.76 -1.43 -8.69
CA GLU A 29 -7.78 -0.39 -9.03
C GLU A 29 -7.78 0.76 -8.01
N ILE A 30 -8.96 1.28 -7.61
CA ILE A 30 -9.05 2.30 -6.55
C ILE A 30 -8.40 1.81 -5.26
N ALA A 31 -8.68 0.58 -4.82
CA ALA A 31 -8.09 0.03 -3.59
C ALA A 31 -6.55 -0.07 -3.68
N ARG A 32 -6.02 -0.53 -4.83
CA ARG A 32 -4.57 -0.59 -5.07
C ARG A 32 -3.94 0.80 -5.04
N LEU A 33 -4.55 1.77 -5.72
CA LEU A 33 -4.07 3.16 -5.74
C LEU A 33 -4.12 3.79 -4.35
N GLN A 34 -5.17 3.54 -3.57
CA GLN A 34 -5.28 4.03 -2.19
C GLN A 34 -4.17 3.47 -1.30
N ASN A 35 -3.86 2.17 -1.44
CA ASN A 35 -2.73 1.56 -0.73
C ASN A 35 -1.40 2.22 -1.14
N SER A 36 -1.14 2.36 -2.44
CA SER A 36 0.08 3.02 -2.93
C SER A 36 0.18 4.47 -2.46
N LEU A 37 -0.93 5.21 -2.43
CA LEU A 37 -1.00 6.58 -1.92
C LEU A 37 -0.69 6.66 -0.42
N SER A 38 -1.13 5.68 0.38
CA SER A 38 -0.80 5.61 1.81
C SER A 38 0.71 5.52 2.00
N HIS A 39 1.35 4.56 1.32
CA HIS A 39 2.80 4.38 1.41
C HIS A 39 3.57 5.58 0.87
N LEU A 40 3.14 6.17 -0.24
CA LEU A 40 3.79 7.39 -0.75
C LEU A 40 3.66 8.56 0.22
N LYS A 41 2.52 8.73 0.88
CA LYS A 41 2.32 9.79 1.88
C LYS A 41 3.17 9.56 3.13
N GLU A 42 3.32 8.30 3.56
CA GLU A 42 4.26 7.92 4.62
C GLU A 42 5.69 8.26 4.22
N THR A 43 6.15 7.87 3.03
CA THR A 43 7.48 8.21 2.51
C THR A 43 7.69 9.73 2.45
N GLN A 44 6.70 10.50 1.99
CA GLN A 44 6.80 11.96 1.97
C GLN A 44 6.92 12.57 3.37
N ALA A 45 6.25 12.00 4.36
CA ALA A 45 6.39 12.46 5.74
C ALA A 45 7.81 12.23 6.27
N PHE A 46 8.41 11.08 5.97
CA PHE A 46 9.80 10.78 6.35
C PHE A 46 10.81 11.68 5.63
N LEU A 47 10.69 11.82 4.30
CA LEU A 47 11.58 12.69 3.52
C LEU A 47 11.47 14.15 3.97
N LYS A 48 10.25 14.62 4.27
CA LYS A 48 10.05 15.95 4.81
C LYS A 48 10.71 16.15 6.17
N ALA A 49 10.58 15.17 7.07
CA ALA A 49 11.20 15.24 8.39
C ALA A 49 12.73 15.31 8.28
N ASP A 50 13.32 14.51 7.39
CA ASP A 50 14.77 14.52 7.13
C ASP A 50 15.20 15.90 6.62
N LEU A 51 14.55 16.43 5.58
CA LEU A 51 14.83 17.77 5.03
C LEU A 51 14.71 18.89 6.07
N ASP A 52 13.80 18.77 7.03
CA ASP A 52 13.58 19.76 8.09
C ASP A 52 14.61 19.61 9.25
N GLU A 53 15.19 18.42 9.48
CA GLU A 53 16.08 18.10 10.62
C GLU A 53 17.58 18.21 10.28
N SER A 54 18.00 17.86 9.06
CA SER A 54 19.43 17.68 8.73
C SER A 54 20.27 18.96 8.77
N GLY A 55 19.66 20.16 8.80
CA GLY A 55 20.34 21.46 8.74
C GLY A 55 21.07 21.75 7.42
N GLU A 56 21.33 20.72 6.62
CA GLU A 56 21.87 20.72 5.27
C GLU A 56 20.96 19.86 4.38
N THR A 57 20.47 20.43 3.28
CA THR A 57 19.52 19.76 2.39
C THR A 57 20.25 18.80 1.45
N ASP A 58 20.05 17.49 1.61
CA ASP A 58 20.52 16.51 0.64
C ASP A 58 19.74 16.68 -0.69
N PRO A 59 20.41 17.00 -1.81
CA PRO A 59 19.75 17.21 -3.10
C PRO A 59 19.05 15.95 -3.63
N GLU A 60 19.51 14.75 -3.29
CA GLU A 60 18.86 13.49 -3.70
C GLU A 60 17.56 13.27 -2.90
N VAL A 61 17.55 13.61 -1.61
CA VAL A 61 16.34 13.55 -0.75
C VAL A 61 15.32 14.58 -1.23
N LEU A 62 15.75 15.81 -1.54
CA LEU A 62 14.88 16.86 -2.06
C LEU A 62 14.25 16.43 -3.40
N LYS A 63 15.07 15.89 -4.30
CA LYS A 63 14.60 15.41 -5.60
C LYS A 63 13.59 14.27 -5.45
N ALA A 64 13.88 13.28 -4.60
CA ALA A 64 12.94 12.19 -4.33
C ALA A 64 11.62 12.72 -3.75
N PHE A 65 11.69 13.71 -2.87
CA PHE A 65 10.51 14.37 -2.30
C PHE A 65 9.67 15.07 -3.38
N GLU A 66 10.31 15.80 -4.31
CA GLU A 66 9.62 16.48 -5.41
C GLU A 66 9.02 15.50 -6.42
N GLU A 67 9.76 14.47 -6.83
CA GLU A 67 9.29 13.46 -7.79
C GLU A 67 8.06 12.71 -7.26
N ASN A 68 8.08 12.35 -5.98
CA ASN A 68 6.95 11.70 -5.31
C ASN A 68 5.69 12.57 -5.30
N GLN A 69 5.79 13.90 -5.25
CA GLN A 69 4.60 14.77 -5.32
C GLN A 69 3.88 14.64 -6.66
N GLY A 70 4.63 14.56 -7.76
CA GLY A 70 4.05 14.35 -9.10
C GLY A 70 3.35 13.00 -9.22
N VAL A 71 3.97 11.95 -8.67
CA VAL A 71 3.38 10.60 -8.65
C VAL A 71 2.10 10.56 -7.81
N ILE A 72 2.12 11.15 -6.60
CA ILE A 72 0.93 11.26 -5.75
C ILE A 72 -0.20 11.98 -6.50
N GLY A 73 0.10 13.14 -7.10
CA GLY A 73 -0.89 13.90 -7.86
C GLY A 73 -1.50 13.09 -9.01
N SER A 74 -0.68 12.38 -9.78
CA SER A 74 -1.16 11.52 -10.87
C SER A 74 -2.07 10.39 -10.37
N GLN A 75 -1.72 9.77 -9.24
CA GLN A 75 -2.51 8.69 -8.65
C GLN A 75 -3.83 9.18 -8.04
N GLU A 76 -3.83 10.34 -7.38
CA GLU A 76 -5.06 10.97 -6.84
C GLU A 76 -6.04 11.33 -7.98
N GLU A 77 -5.55 11.87 -9.09
CA GLU A 77 -6.37 12.12 -10.27
C GLU A 77 -6.94 10.83 -10.85
N ARG A 78 -6.14 9.75 -10.91
CA ARG A 78 -6.62 8.44 -11.40
C ARG A 78 -7.75 7.90 -10.52
N VAL A 79 -7.62 7.99 -9.20
CA VAL A 79 -8.70 7.60 -8.27
C VAL A 79 -9.96 8.43 -8.52
N SER A 80 -9.83 9.74 -8.70
CA SER A 80 -10.96 10.62 -9.00
C SER A 80 -11.65 10.24 -10.31
N MET A 81 -10.87 9.96 -11.35
CA MET A 81 -11.37 9.54 -12.67
C MET A 81 -12.12 8.22 -12.62
N LEU A 82 -11.60 7.24 -11.88
CA LEU A 82 -12.25 5.94 -11.69
C LEU A 82 -13.54 6.09 -10.87
N LYS A 83 -13.56 6.95 -9.84
CA LYS A 83 -14.77 7.26 -9.08
C LYS A 83 -15.83 7.92 -9.96
N MET A 84 -15.47 8.89 -10.80
CA MET A 84 -16.39 9.51 -11.76
C MET A 84 -16.95 8.48 -12.74
N ALA A 85 -16.11 7.58 -13.26
CA ALA A 85 -16.55 6.52 -14.17
C ALA A 85 -17.55 5.55 -13.52
N LEU A 86 -17.37 5.23 -12.24
CA LEU A 86 -18.32 4.42 -11.47
C LEU A 86 -19.65 5.14 -11.24
N THR A 87 -19.60 6.44 -10.90
CA THR A 87 -20.80 7.27 -10.74
C THR A 87 -21.61 7.35 -12.03
N GLU A 88 -20.95 7.51 -13.18
CA GLU A 88 -21.62 7.53 -14.50
C GLU A 88 -22.34 6.21 -14.81
N LYS A 89 -21.80 5.08 -14.32
CA LYS A 89 -22.43 3.76 -14.42
C LYS A 89 -23.58 3.53 -13.45
N GLY A 90 -23.89 4.50 -12.59
CA GLY A 90 -24.87 4.34 -11.51
C GLY A 90 -24.38 3.47 -10.36
N ILE A 91 -23.09 3.14 -10.31
CA ILE A 91 -22.46 2.43 -9.20
C ILE A 91 -22.09 3.48 -8.16
N VAL A 92 -23.08 3.89 -7.36
CA VAL A 92 -22.87 4.83 -6.26
C VAL A 92 -22.14 4.09 -5.15
N GLY A 93 -20.91 4.50 -4.88
CA GLY A 93 -20.09 3.90 -3.85
C GLY A 93 -20.75 4.03 -2.48
N GLY A 94 -21.19 2.91 -1.89
CA GLY A 94 -21.45 2.83 -0.46
C GLY A 94 -20.15 3.08 0.34
N ALA A 95 -20.29 3.25 1.65
CA ALA A 95 -19.23 3.57 2.64
C ALA A 95 -17.94 2.71 2.62
N HIS A 96 -17.82 1.77 1.69
CA HIS A 96 -16.62 0.97 1.42
C HIS A 96 -15.54 1.68 0.58
N TYR A 97 -15.86 2.83 -0.05
CA TYR A 97 -14.91 3.59 -0.89
C TYR A 97 -14.46 4.93 -0.27
N GLU A 98 -15.04 5.28 0.87
CA GLU A 98 -14.59 6.33 1.77
C GLU A 98 -13.79 5.64 2.88
N LEU A 99 -12.51 5.98 3.03
CA LEU A 99 -11.71 5.47 4.14
C LEU A 99 -12.34 5.94 5.45
N PRO A 100 -12.51 5.08 6.47
CA PRO A 100 -12.80 5.57 7.81
C PRO A 100 -11.62 6.42 8.28
N ASN A 101 -11.89 7.70 8.60
CA ASN A 101 -11.01 8.51 9.42
C ASN A 101 -10.81 7.76 10.74
N THR A 102 -9.72 7.00 10.85
CA THR A 102 -9.44 6.23 12.06
C THR A 102 -8.78 7.18 13.05
N THR A 103 -9.60 8.01 13.69
CA THR A 103 -9.22 8.68 14.93
C THR A 103 -9.04 7.58 15.96
N GLN A 104 -7.77 7.22 16.22
CA GLN A 104 -7.40 6.25 17.24
C GLN A 104 -8.01 6.67 18.58
N THR A 105 -8.95 5.89 19.09
CA THR A 105 -9.34 5.93 20.49
C THR A 105 -8.39 5.00 21.24
N PRO A 106 -7.70 5.45 22.31
CA PRO A 106 -6.79 4.58 23.05
C PRO A 106 -7.59 3.53 23.81
N GLN A 107 -7.54 2.28 23.34
CA GLN A 107 -7.98 1.14 24.15
C GLN A 107 -6.90 0.83 25.18
N THR A 108 -7.26 1.03 26.44
CA THR A 108 -6.54 0.59 27.63
C THR A 108 -6.32 -0.92 27.61
N ASN A 109 -5.06 -1.34 27.50
CA ASN A 109 -4.66 -2.72 27.78
C ASN A 109 -4.78 -2.99 29.29
N THR A 110 -5.77 -3.78 29.66
CA THR A 110 -5.87 -4.35 31.01
C THR A 110 -5.02 -5.62 31.05
N THR A 111 -3.93 -5.55 31.80
CA THR A 111 -3.08 -6.67 32.21
C THR A 111 -3.87 -7.67 33.06
N GLN A 112 -3.92 -8.95 32.67
CA GLN A 112 -4.07 -10.01 33.67
C GLN A 112 -3.41 -11.32 33.24
N SER A 113 -2.39 -11.66 34.01
CA SER A 113 -1.60 -12.88 34.01
C SER A 113 -2.37 -14.04 34.65
N SER A 114 -2.25 -15.27 34.13
CA SER A 114 -2.47 -16.54 34.86
C SER A 114 -1.83 -17.71 34.10
N GLU A 115 -0.62 -18.06 34.53
CA GLU A 115 0.12 -19.34 34.62
C GLU A 115 -0.13 -20.60 33.74
N PRO A 116 0.92 -21.45 33.59
CA PRO A 116 0.95 -22.59 32.68
C PRO A 116 0.57 -23.93 33.35
N ALA A 117 0.00 -24.86 32.56
CA ALA A 117 -0.17 -26.25 32.97
C ALA A 117 0.72 -27.17 32.11
N THR A 118 1.66 -27.82 32.80
CA THR A 118 2.52 -28.92 32.35
C THR A 118 1.72 -30.16 31.98
N THR A 119 2.01 -30.81 30.85
CA THR A 119 1.88 -32.28 30.76
C THR A 119 2.90 -32.85 29.78
N THR A 120 3.82 -33.62 30.37
CA THR A 120 4.88 -34.41 29.75
C THR A 120 4.30 -35.67 29.11
N VAL A 121 4.64 -35.96 27.84
CA VAL A 121 4.75 -37.35 27.36
C VAL A 121 6.02 -37.49 26.53
N THR A 122 6.92 -38.30 27.08
CA THR A 122 8.20 -38.79 26.53
C THR A 122 7.96 -39.97 25.59
N SER A 123 8.73 -40.08 24.49
CA SER A 123 9.41 -41.29 23.96
C SER A 123 9.95 -41.04 22.54
N SER A 124 11.28 -40.91 22.39
CA SER A 124 12.18 -41.86 21.70
C SER A 124 12.02 -41.88 20.16
N THR A 125 13.03 -41.56 19.34
CA THR A 125 14.19 -42.43 19.04
C THR A 125 15.26 -41.65 18.22
N ALA A 126 16.55 -41.95 18.45
CA ALA A 126 17.75 -41.57 17.68
C ALA A 126 17.64 -42.01 16.18
N SER A 127 18.35 -41.50 15.17
CA SER A 127 19.81 -41.26 14.96
C SER A 127 19.90 -40.45 13.63
N GLU A 128 20.68 -39.39 13.49
CA GLU A 128 22.07 -39.38 12.99
C GLU A 128 22.24 -39.99 11.58
N GLU A 129 22.50 -39.17 10.55
CA GLU A 129 23.53 -39.40 9.53
C GLU A 129 23.94 -38.08 8.85
N VAL A 130 25.23 -37.77 9.04
CA VAL A 130 26.08 -36.82 8.32
C VAL A 130 26.71 -37.59 7.15
N ASN A 131 26.54 -37.14 5.90
CA ASN A 131 27.63 -37.03 4.91
C ASN A 131 27.13 -36.63 3.51
N GLY A 132 27.97 -35.90 2.78
CA GLY A 132 27.84 -35.74 1.33
C GLY A 132 28.45 -34.46 0.78
N GLU A 133 29.77 -34.39 0.73
CA GLU A 133 30.54 -33.42 -0.07
C GLU A 133 30.05 -33.30 -1.52
N GLY A 134 30.16 -32.09 -2.07
CA GLY A 134 29.89 -31.78 -3.48
C GLY A 134 30.48 -30.45 -3.90
N ASP A 135 31.81 -30.40 -3.91
CA ASP A 135 32.64 -29.40 -4.60
C ASP A 135 32.27 -29.29 -6.09
N GLY A 136 32.27 -28.08 -6.64
CA GLY A 136 31.80 -27.82 -8.00
C GLY A 136 31.96 -26.37 -8.46
N VAL A 137 33.19 -25.86 -8.43
CA VAL A 137 33.59 -24.70 -9.24
C VAL A 137 33.89 -25.18 -10.66
N TYR A 138 33.21 -24.63 -11.68
CA TYR A 138 33.68 -24.72 -13.07
C TYR A 138 33.76 -23.34 -13.71
N LEU A 139 34.90 -23.17 -14.38
CA LEU A 139 35.53 -21.99 -14.96
C LEU A 139 34.69 -21.20 -15.97
#